data_AF-A0A834N122-F1
#
_entry.id   AF-A0A834N122-F1
#
_cell.length_a   1.000
_cell.length_b   1.000
_cell.length_c   1.000
_cell.angle_alpha   90.00
_cell.angle_beta   90.00
_cell.angle_gamma   90.00
#
_symmetry.space_group_name_H-M   'P 1'
#
loop_
_entity.id
_entity.type
_entity.pdbx_description
1 polymer ?
#
loop_
_entity_poly.entity_id
_entity_poly.type
_entity_poly.pdbx_seq_one_letter_code
_entity_poly.pdbx_strand_id
1 'polypeptide(L)'
;MEKLEGKEAILLSWKRLFFILTIDETIGINNEILELSQPSLCKNDEYFDTKYFSCRKCNIFDFLEPSTDHLRCVCNKFSKTIGFKNGNPVCRKCDYNQTVTTDGKDCIVCKNNICKCSSNEILMERNWNGTLLSSIECLPCPKDTYPSKENSKCLPCNNLDNRNQRNCICPMASHVRIQGYCLNKDNLSDWPDVKSTYTIKFQSENIDSYYLRTKLQAAMYFCKNKDKMSCEHLSHICVLSLYVNSIQCALFMQTHMAPVKLFYNKDETSLILNAKNITQIYSLGKDDDNNTLNFTMATFSLEGKLLEIDSPNMPCHFLTNVRFGVNLNKKCIITVKDLLNMEVKFTQLYLTFKEEEKVLSHAVPIYIKKEYENDYDILETQLVRKFFFVDNISGIKALPNFVTGTFLKKSNLSVLRYMKSFTILVNICGKARGKIYPPIVIIEYGELMEHQISRNVEVTIDYKVTFALKENHINSNTQIFIGILSSIAIINSALRTWTYCKKNYGCTPNATVSLWFFIYVMGQTIPYTLLPTISDEKNIQIFTIIGFCLKRCRIYVKTRFQLV
;
A
#
# COMPACT_ATOMS: atom_id res chain seq x y z
N MET A 1 -47.95 -35.41 43.80
CA MET A 1 -49.09 -35.41 42.87
C MET A 1 -49.60 -33.99 42.75
N GLU A 2 -49.68 -33.55 41.50
CA GLU A 2 -50.35 -32.35 40.99
C GLU A 2 -49.76 -30.95 41.22
N LYS A 3 -49.68 -30.26 40.08
CA LYS A 3 -49.49 -28.83 39.82
C LYS A 3 -48.10 -28.27 40.07
N LEU A 4 -47.32 -28.19 38.98
CA LEU A 4 -46.63 -26.98 38.54
C LEU A 4 -46.03 -27.19 37.12
N GLU A 5 -46.86 -27.52 36.14
CA GLU A 5 -46.58 -27.27 34.72
C GLU A 5 -47.43 -26.08 34.30
N GLY A 6 -46.81 -24.94 33.97
CA GLY A 6 -47.56 -23.79 33.46
C GLY A 6 -47.02 -22.39 33.74
N LYS A 7 -45.73 -22.19 34.07
CA LYS A 7 -45.17 -20.82 34.20
C LYS A 7 -43.78 -20.56 33.63
N GLU A 8 -43.15 -21.49 32.91
CA GLU A 8 -41.85 -21.22 32.25
C GLU A 8 -41.93 -20.97 30.74
N ALA A 9 -43.08 -21.16 30.10
CA ALA A 9 -43.22 -20.98 28.65
C ALA A 9 -43.53 -19.54 28.18
N ILE A 10 -43.77 -18.59 29.10
CA ILE A 10 -44.20 -17.22 28.72
C ILE A 10 -43.09 -16.17 28.89
N LEU A 11 -42.05 -16.45 29.69
CA LEU A 11 -40.93 -15.51 29.88
C LEU A 11 -39.83 -15.59 28.79
N LEU A 12 -39.81 -16.64 27.98
CA LEU A 12 -38.83 -16.84 26.90
C LEU A 12 -39.25 -16.23 25.55
N SER A 13 -40.52 -15.81 25.40
CA SER A 13 -41.04 -15.24 24.15
C SER A 13 -40.88 -13.70 24.08
N TRP A 14 -40.88 -13.01 25.22
CA TRP A 14 -40.76 -11.54 25.26
C TRP A 14 -39.32 -11.01 25.30
N LYS A 15 -38.33 -11.84 25.62
CA LYS A 15 -36.89 -11.49 25.51
C LYS A 15 -36.32 -11.60 24.09
N ARG A 16 -37.03 -12.24 23.16
CA ARG A 16 -36.63 -12.33 21.74
C ARG A 16 -37.23 -11.23 20.85
N LEU A 17 -38.21 -10.48 21.34
CA LEU A 17 -38.89 -9.42 20.58
C LEU A 17 -38.41 -7.99 20.90
N PHE A 18 -37.61 -7.81 21.96
CA PHE A 18 -37.03 -6.50 22.33
C PHE A 18 -35.53 -6.34 22.02
N PHE A 19 -34.97 -7.27 21.23
CA PHE A 19 -33.55 -7.27 20.83
C PHE A 19 -33.37 -7.12 19.30
N ILE A 20 -34.29 -6.40 18.63
CA ILE A 20 -34.24 -6.14 17.18
C ILE A 20 -34.14 -4.64 16.83
N LEU A 21 -34.11 -3.72 17.81
CA LEU A 21 -33.98 -2.28 17.52
C LEU A 21 -32.96 -1.61 18.43
N THR A 22 -31.67 -1.88 18.17
CA THR A 22 -30.53 -0.96 18.35
C THR A 22 -29.27 -1.64 17.82
N ILE A 23 -29.18 -1.79 16.50
CA ILE A 23 -27.89 -1.89 15.82
C ILE A 23 -27.90 -0.79 14.78
N ASP A 24 -27.54 0.41 15.21
CA ASP A 24 -27.07 1.44 14.31
C ASP A 24 -25.60 1.71 14.63
N GLU A 25 -24.81 1.71 13.56
CA GLU A 25 -23.42 2.15 13.45
C GLU A 25 -22.35 1.41 14.28
N THR A 26 -21.86 0.28 13.74
CA THR A 26 -20.41 0.03 13.53
C THR A 26 -20.22 -1.22 12.65
N ILE A 27 -20.86 -1.25 11.48
CA ILE A 27 -20.41 -2.13 10.40
C ILE A 27 -19.21 -1.42 9.76
N GLY A 28 -18.03 -1.68 10.31
CA GLY A 28 -16.78 -1.47 9.60
C GLY A 28 -16.74 -2.46 8.44
N ILE A 29 -17.31 -2.08 7.29
CA ILE A 29 -17.21 -2.87 6.08
C ILE A 29 -15.71 -2.94 5.73
N ASN A 30 -15.15 -4.15 5.73
CA ASN A 30 -13.87 -4.46 5.09
C ASN A 30 -14.05 -4.28 3.58
N ASN A 31 -14.06 -3.03 3.12
CA ASN A 31 -14.09 -2.68 1.70
C ASN A 31 -12.68 -2.85 1.13
N GLU A 32 -12.27 -4.09 0.86
CA GLU A 32 -11.03 -4.43 0.14
C GLU A 32 -11.22 -4.37 -1.39
N ILE A 33 -12.30 -3.74 -1.84
CA ILE A 33 -12.89 -3.92 -3.16
C ILE A 33 -13.66 -2.62 -3.49
N LEU A 34 -13.23 -1.84 -4.50
CA LEU A 34 -13.80 -0.53 -4.88
C LEU A 34 -13.65 -0.29 -6.40
N GLU A 35 -14.72 0.19 -7.05
CA GLU A 35 -14.76 0.59 -8.47
C GLU A 35 -14.42 2.08 -8.60
N LEU A 36 -13.39 2.44 -9.41
CA LEU A 36 -12.84 3.80 -9.46
C LEU A 36 -13.02 4.46 -10.82
N SER A 37 -13.57 5.68 -10.80
CA SER A 37 -13.26 6.74 -11.76
C SER A 37 -12.56 7.87 -11.01
N GLN A 38 -11.70 8.63 -11.69
CA GLN A 38 -10.89 9.68 -11.07
C GLN A 38 -11.55 11.05 -11.22
N PRO A 39 -11.62 11.88 -10.15
CA PRO A 39 -12.17 13.24 -10.23
C PRO A 39 -11.44 14.16 -11.22
N SER A 40 -10.15 13.92 -11.44
CA SER A 40 -9.29 14.70 -12.35
C SER A 40 -9.60 14.51 -13.84
N LEU A 41 -10.37 13.49 -14.20
CA LEU A 41 -10.75 13.20 -15.58
C LEU A 41 -12.03 13.93 -16.01
N CYS A 42 -12.71 14.61 -15.08
CA CYS A 42 -13.90 15.40 -15.39
C CYS A 42 -13.51 16.67 -16.14
N LYS A 43 -14.23 16.99 -17.21
CA LYS A 43 -14.01 18.22 -17.99
C LYS A 43 -14.35 19.46 -17.13
N ASN A 44 -13.93 20.63 -17.58
CA ASN A 44 -14.14 21.89 -16.85
C ASN A 44 -15.62 22.23 -16.61
N ASP A 45 -16.55 21.69 -17.40
CA ASP A 45 -18.01 21.83 -17.26
C ASP A 45 -18.68 20.64 -16.55
N GLU A 46 -17.87 19.72 -16.03
CA GLU A 46 -18.29 18.48 -15.36
C GLU A 46 -17.85 18.47 -13.89
N TYR A 47 -18.57 17.69 -13.10
CA TYR A 47 -18.26 17.34 -11.73
C TYR A 47 -18.26 15.82 -11.55
N PHE A 48 -17.47 15.34 -10.61
CA PHE A 48 -17.35 13.95 -10.22
C PHE A 48 -18.44 13.58 -9.21
N ASP A 49 -19.34 12.69 -9.61
CA ASP A 49 -20.38 12.16 -8.75
C ASP A 49 -19.82 11.00 -7.92
N THR A 50 -19.54 11.26 -6.64
CA THR A 50 -18.95 10.29 -5.69
C THR A 50 -19.88 9.11 -5.37
N LYS A 51 -21.18 9.23 -5.65
CA LYS A 51 -22.13 8.13 -5.47
C LYS A 51 -22.01 7.09 -6.58
N TYR A 52 -21.63 7.52 -7.78
CA TYR A 52 -21.57 6.67 -8.98
C TYR A 52 -20.15 6.53 -9.53
N PHE A 53 -19.15 7.11 -8.87
CA PHE A 53 -17.79 7.23 -9.35
C PHE A 53 -17.76 7.58 -10.86
N SER A 54 -18.38 8.69 -11.28
CA SER A 54 -18.43 9.10 -12.70
C SER A 54 -18.59 10.62 -12.89
N CYS A 55 -18.10 11.16 -14.01
CA CYS A 55 -18.19 12.58 -14.34
C CYS A 55 -19.55 12.93 -14.99
N ARG A 56 -20.18 14.03 -14.54
CA ARG A 56 -21.49 14.51 -15.01
C ARG A 56 -21.48 16.02 -15.22
N LYS A 57 -22.30 16.53 -16.14
CA LYS A 57 -22.37 17.96 -16.47
C LYS A 57 -23.35 18.73 -15.60
N CYS A 58 -23.01 19.97 -15.28
CA CYS A 58 -23.94 20.94 -14.71
C CYS A 58 -24.77 21.63 -15.81
N ASN A 59 -26.07 21.86 -15.57
CA ASN A 59 -26.93 22.54 -16.55
C ASN A 59 -26.76 24.07 -16.47
N ILE A 60 -26.06 24.64 -17.45
CA ILE A 60 -25.75 26.08 -17.50
C ILE A 60 -27.01 26.93 -17.63
N PHE A 61 -28.07 26.44 -18.27
CA PHE A 61 -29.34 27.16 -18.42
C PHE A 61 -30.07 27.34 -17.08
N ASP A 62 -29.75 26.51 -16.09
CA ASP A 62 -30.24 26.64 -14.71
C ASP A 62 -29.29 27.48 -13.83
N PHE A 63 -28.35 28.21 -14.43
CA PHE A 63 -27.30 29.00 -13.78
C PHE A 63 -26.35 28.20 -12.88
N LEU A 64 -26.12 26.92 -13.23
CA LEU A 64 -25.22 26.03 -12.50
C LEU A 64 -23.81 26.01 -13.09
N GLU A 65 -22.80 25.90 -12.23
CA GLU A 65 -21.40 25.65 -12.59
C GLU A 65 -20.77 24.60 -11.66
N PRO A 66 -19.73 23.86 -12.08
CA PRO A 66 -19.02 22.95 -11.20
C PRO A 66 -18.36 23.71 -10.05
N SER A 67 -18.35 23.10 -8.86
CA SER A 67 -17.60 23.62 -7.71
C SER A 67 -16.09 23.60 -7.97
N THR A 68 -15.33 24.36 -7.18
CA THR A 68 -13.87 24.46 -7.31
C THR A 68 -13.14 23.13 -7.11
N ASP A 69 -13.72 22.20 -6.36
CA ASP A 69 -13.24 20.83 -6.17
C ASP A 69 -13.76 19.85 -7.24
N HIS A 70 -14.60 20.32 -8.18
CA HIS A 70 -15.28 19.51 -9.19
C HIS A 70 -16.07 18.33 -8.61
N LEU A 71 -16.63 18.42 -7.39
CA LEU A 71 -17.38 17.31 -6.78
C LEU A 71 -18.90 17.50 -6.79
N ARG A 72 -19.40 18.68 -7.18
CA ARG A 72 -20.84 19.01 -7.25
C ARG A 72 -21.12 20.19 -8.18
N CYS A 73 -22.40 20.41 -8.48
CA CYS A 73 -22.85 21.66 -9.10
C CYS A 73 -23.24 22.69 -8.02
N VAL A 74 -22.88 23.95 -8.27
CA VAL A 74 -23.24 25.11 -7.45
C VAL A 74 -23.86 26.21 -8.33
N CYS A 75 -24.58 27.14 -7.72
CA CYS A 75 -25.02 28.33 -8.45
C CYS A 75 -23.81 29.17 -8.87
N ASN A 76 -23.86 29.75 -10.07
CA ASN A 76 -22.80 30.62 -10.53
C ASN A 76 -22.65 31.88 -9.67
N LYS A 77 -21.49 32.53 -9.77
CA LYS A 77 -21.14 33.74 -9.00
C LYS A 77 -22.11 34.93 -9.09
N PHE A 78 -23.11 34.90 -9.97
CA PHE A 78 -24.10 35.97 -10.15
C PHE A 78 -25.52 35.55 -9.75
N SER A 79 -25.69 34.33 -9.21
CA SER A 79 -26.99 33.77 -8.88
C SER A 79 -27.03 33.24 -7.46
N LYS A 80 -28.11 33.55 -6.74
CA LYS A 80 -28.38 33.02 -5.40
C LYS A 80 -29.12 31.69 -5.44
N THR A 81 -28.92 30.88 -4.41
CA THR A 81 -29.62 29.60 -4.22
C THR A 81 -30.97 29.85 -3.55
N ILE A 82 -32.07 29.43 -4.19
CA ILE A 82 -33.44 29.58 -3.65
C ILE A 82 -34.02 28.26 -3.12
N GLY A 83 -33.33 27.13 -3.31
CA GLY A 83 -33.75 25.82 -2.85
C GLY A 83 -32.94 24.71 -3.51
N PHE A 84 -33.40 23.47 -3.32
CA PHE A 84 -32.80 22.28 -3.95
C PHE A 84 -33.88 21.44 -4.63
N LYS A 85 -33.57 20.86 -5.78
CA LYS A 85 -34.43 19.91 -6.50
C LYS A 85 -33.59 18.70 -6.89
N ASN A 86 -33.97 17.51 -6.42
CA ASN A 86 -33.25 16.25 -6.66
C ASN A 86 -31.75 16.30 -6.31
N GLY A 87 -31.38 17.00 -5.23
CA GLY A 87 -29.99 17.13 -4.78
C GLY A 87 -29.18 18.24 -5.43
N ASN A 88 -29.67 18.88 -6.51
CA ASN A 88 -29.03 20.03 -7.16
C ASN A 88 -29.64 21.36 -6.67
N PRO A 89 -28.85 22.44 -6.57
CA PRO A 89 -29.36 23.74 -6.19
C PRO A 89 -30.22 24.35 -7.30
N VAL A 90 -31.23 25.13 -6.92
CA VAL A 90 -32.04 25.94 -7.82
C VAL A 90 -31.60 27.39 -7.68
N CYS A 91 -31.24 28.03 -8.80
CA CYS A 91 -30.55 29.31 -8.81
C CYS A 91 -31.41 30.45 -9.36
N ARG A 92 -31.24 31.67 -8.83
CA ARG A 92 -31.87 32.91 -9.33
C ARG A 92 -30.83 34.02 -9.46
N LYS A 93 -30.77 34.66 -10.62
CA LYS A 93 -29.82 35.76 -10.89
C LYS A 93 -30.07 37.00 -10.00
N CYS A 94 -28.99 37.65 -9.57
CA CYS A 94 -29.01 38.92 -8.85
C CYS A 94 -29.07 40.14 -9.81
N ASP A 95 -29.51 41.29 -9.29
CA ASP A 95 -29.61 42.54 -10.06
C ASP A 95 -28.24 43.20 -10.34
N TYR A 96 -28.19 44.16 -11.26
CA TYR A 96 -26.94 44.76 -11.79
C TYR A 96 -26.03 45.41 -10.74
N ASN A 97 -26.59 45.97 -9.65
CA ASN A 97 -25.82 46.60 -8.55
C ASN A 97 -25.68 45.71 -7.31
N GLN A 98 -26.00 44.43 -7.44
CA GLN A 98 -25.95 43.46 -6.35
C GLN A 98 -24.91 42.38 -6.62
N THR A 99 -24.27 41.91 -5.56
CA THR A 99 -23.44 40.70 -5.57
C THR A 99 -24.13 39.61 -4.77
N VAL A 100 -23.83 38.35 -5.08
CA VAL A 100 -24.26 37.22 -4.26
C VAL A 100 -23.50 37.28 -2.94
N THR A 101 -24.19 37.04 -1.83
CA THR A 101 -23.58 36.88 -0.51
C THR A 101 -22.62 35.68 -0.48
N THR A 102 -21.66 35.70 0.42
CA THR A 102 -20.64 34.65 0.61
C THR A 102 -21.26 33.29 0.92
N ASP A 103 -22.43 33.26 1.56
CA ASP A 103 -23.21 32.03 1.82
C ASP A 103 -23.99 31.52 0.58
N GLY A 104 -24.00 32.26 -0.52
CA GLY A 104 -24.68 31.92 -1.77
C GLY A 104 -26.20 32.05 -1.71
N LYS A 105 -26.78 32.65 -0.66
CA LYS A 105 -28.24 32.60 -0.39
C LYS A 105 -29.01 33.87 -0.72
N ASP A 106 -28.36 35.03 -0.77
CA ASP A 106 -29.01 36.32 -1.01
C ASP A 106 -28.20 37.21 -1.96
N CYS A 107 -28.82 38.30 -2.40
CA CYS A 107 -28.18 39.32 -3.22
C CYS A 107 -28.08 40.60 -2.38
N ILE A 108 -26.89 41.20 -2.29
CA ILE A 108 -26.61 42.37 -1.46
C ILE A 108 -26.01 43.51 -2.29
N VAL A 109 -26.35 44.75 -1.95
CA VAL A 109 -25.89 45.95 -2.66
C VAL A 109 -24.45 46.30 -2.25
N CYS A 110 -23.63 46.64 -3.24
CA CYS A 110 -22.28 47.14 -2.98
C CYS A 110 -22.26 48.68 -2.89
N LYS A 111 -21.59 49.22 -1.88
CA LYS A 111 -21.43 50.66 -1.70
C LYS A 111 -20.45 51.19 -2.76
N ASN A 112 -20.87 52.19 -3.55
CA ASN A 112 -20.09 52.78 -4.65
C ASN A 112 -19.56 51.77 -5.69
N ASN A 113 -20.29 50.66 -5.94
CA ASN A 113 -19.87 49.55 -6.81
C ASN A 113 -18.57 48.82 -6.40
N ILE A 114 -18.08 49.04 -5.17
CA ILE A 114 -16.88 48.36 -4.64
C ILE A 114 -17.33 47.36 -3.58
N CYS A 115 -17.20 46.07 -3.88
CA CYS A 115 -17.57 44.96 -2.99
C CYS A 115 -16.35 44.36 -2.27
N LYS A 116 -15.37 45.18 -1.86
CA LYS A 116 -14.09 44.73 -1.27
C LYS A 116 -13.68 45.62 -0.10
N CYS A 117 -13.13 44.99 0.94
CA CYS A 117 -12.59 45.65 2.13
C CYS A 117 -11.05 45.73 2.10
N SER A 118 -10.48 46.56 2.97
CA SER A 118 -9.03 46.73 3.10
C SER A 118 -8.36 45.47 3.69
N SER A 119 -7.03 45.36 3.56
CA SER A 119 -6.25 44.18 3.96
C SER A 119 -6.35 43.79 5.45
N ASN A 120 -6.90 44.65 6.32
CA ASN A 120 -7.04 44.41 7.77
C ASN A 120 -8.52 44.37 8.23
N GLU A 121 -9.46 44.35 7.29
CA GLU A 121 -10.90 44.41 7.56
C GLU A 121 -11.60 43.18 7.00
N ILE A 122 -12.69 42.79 7.64
CA ILE A 122 -13.61 41.76 7.17
C ILE A 122 -14.85 42.38 6.53
N LEU A 123 -15.37 41.70 5.52
CA LEU A 123 -16.57 42.00 4.78
C LEU A 123 -17.77 41.43 5.54
N MET A 124 -18.70 42.31 5.87
CA MET A 124 -19.95 42.02 6.57
C MET A 124 -21.12 42.14 5.60
N GLU A 125 -21.90 41.07 5.49
CA GLU A 125 -23.10 41.00 4.64
C GLU A 125 -24.39 40.85 5.44
N ARG A 126 -24.28 40.40 6.70
CA ARG A 126 -25.40 40.12 7.58
C ARG A 126 -25.13 40.66 8.98
N ASN A 127 -26.20 41.00 9.69
CA ASN A 127 -26.17 41.31 11.12
C ASN A 127 -25.93 40.04 11.96
N TRP A 128 -25.60 40.25 13.23
CA TRP A 128 -25.43 39.16 14.22
C TRP A 128 -26.68 38.28 14.39
N ASN A 129 -27.87 38.81 14.10
CA ASN A 129 -29.14 38.08 14.13
C ASN A 129 -29.43 37.31 12.82
N GLY A 130 -28.50 37.32 11.86
CA GLY A 130 -28.63 36.68 10.55
C GLY A 130 -29.40 37.47 9.49
N THR A 131 -29.93 38.66 9.83
CA THR A 131 -30.63 39.52 8.85
C THR A 131 -29.65 40.10 7.84
N LEU A 132 -30.08 40.19 6.57
CA LEU A 132 -29.28 40.75 5.49
C LEU A 132 -29.08 42.27 5.70
N LEU A 133 -27.85 42.75 5.54
CA LEU A 133 -27.56 44.18 5.55
C LEU A 133 -28.06 44.84 4.26
N SER A 134 -28.42 46.13 4.34
CA SER A 134 -28.83 46.90 3.17
C SER A 134 -27.68 47.13 2.18
N SER A 135 -26.45 47.15 2.67
CA SER A 135 -25.21 47.19 1.87
C SER A 135 -24.06 46.54 2.63
N ILE A 136 -23.03 46.10 1.89
CA ILE A 136 -21.80 45.56 2.49
C ILE A 136 -21.14 46.58 3.43
N GLU A 137 -20.72 46.13 4.60
CA GLU A 137 -19.91 46.89 5.57
C GLU A 137 -18.53 46.26 5.78
N CYS A 138 -17.53 47.06 6.15
CA CYS A 138 -16.17 46.58 6.43
C CYS A 138 -15.83 46.84 7.91
N LEU A 139 -15.39 45.81 8.63
CA LEU A 139 -15.04 45.90 10.05
C LEU A 139 -13.60 45.46 10.32
N PRO A 140 -12.82 46.18 11.13
CA PRO A 140 -11.47 45.76 11.50
C PRO A 140 -11.50 44.56 12.45
N CYS A 141 -10.51 43.67 12.32
CA CYS A 141 -10.40 42.52 13.24
C CYS A 141 -9.95 42.93 14.64
N PRO A 142 -10.55 42.36 15.71
CA PRO A 142 -10.16 42.62 17.09
C PRO A 142 -8.74 42.10 17.42
N LYS A 143 -8.20 42.48 18.58
CA LYS A 143 -6.88 42.02 19.07
C LYS A 143 -6.78 40.49 19.06
N ASP A 144 -5.59 39.96 18.77
CA ASP A 144 -5.29 38.51 18.64
C ASP A 144 -6.07 37.78 17.53
N THR A 145 -6.57 38.53 16.55
CA THR A 145 -7.21 38.00 15.33
C THR A 145 -6.77 38.79 14.09
N TYR A 146 -6.92 38.18 12.92
CA TYR A 146 -6.60 38.78 11.61
C TYR A 146 -7.65 38.35 10.57
N PRO A 147 -7.89 39.12 9.50
CA PRO A 147 -8.88 38.73 8.49
C PRO A 147 -8.44 37.48 7.73
N SER A 148 -9.39 36.61 7.40
CA SER A 148 -9.17 35.46 6.51
C SER A 148 -8.66 35.92 5.14
N LYS A 149 -8.07 35.01 4.35
CA LYS A 149 -7.59 35.30 2.98
C LYS A 149 -8.70 35.85 2.06
N GLU A 150 -9.95 35.52 2.37
CA GLU A 150 -11.16 35.97 1.67
C GLU A 150 -11.80 37.19 2.32
N ASN A 151 -11.19 37.76 3.36
CA ASN A 151 -11.70 38.87 4.17
C ASN A 151 -13.10 38.60 4.72
N SER A 152 -13.51 37.36 4.95
CA SER A 152 -14.88 37.01 5.38
C SER A 152 -15.04 36.82 6.89
N LYS A 153 -13.95 36.55 7.60
CA LYS A 153 -13.97 36.29 9.05
C LYS A 153 -12.65 36.64 9.70
N CYS A 154 -12.70 37.05 10.96
CA CYS A 154 -11.50 37.19 11.77
C CYS A 154 -11.09 35.81 12.30
N LEU A 155 -9.88 35.40 11.96
CA LEU A 155 -9.31 34.13 12.36
C LEU A 155 -8.43 34.30 13.59
N PRO A 156 -8.46 33.34 14.52
CA PRO A 156 -7.55 33.35 15.65
C PRO A 156 -6.11 33.11 15.17
N CYS A 157 -5.16 33.71 15.88
CA CYS A 157 -3.72 33.63 15.61
C CYS A 157 -3.07 32.23 15.79
N ASN A 158 -3.86 31.16 15.85
CA ASN A 158 -3.42 29.81 16.22
C ASN A 158 -2.94 28.95 15.02
N ASN A 159 -2.89 29.49 13.79
CA ASN A 159 -2.65 28.70 12.56
C ASN A 159 -1.36 29.06 11.80
N LEU A 160 -0.85 28.06 11.06
CA LEU A 160 0.42 28.01 10.30
C LEU A 160 0.77 29.21 9.42
N ASP A 161 -0.24 29.76 8.73
CA ASP A 161 -0.01 30.61 7.57
C ASP A 161 0.30 32.07 7.92
N ASN A 162 0.24 32.45 9.20
CA ASN A 162 0.07 33.86 9.59
C ASN A 162 1.16 34.40 10.52
N ARG A 163 2.38 33.93 10.30
CA ARG A 163 3.59 34.28 11.08
C ARG A 163 3.96 35.78 11.10
N ASN A 164 3.40 36.58 10.18
CA ASN A 164 3.76 37.98 9.95
C ASN A 164 2.62 38.98 10.18
N GLN A 165 1.46 38.54 10.70
CA GLN A 165 0.35 39.44 10.95
C GLN A 165 0.61 40.27 12.23
N ARG A 166 0.49 41.61 12.13
CA ARG A 166 0.83 42.55 13.22
C ARG A 166 0.07 42.29 14.53
N ASN A 167 -1.08 41.61 14.49
CA ASN A 167 -2.00 41.46 15.63
C ASN A 167 -1.83 40.17 16.46
N CYS A 168 -0.84 39.31 16.18
CA CYS A 168 -0.73 38.00 16.83
C CYS A 168 0.38 37.92 17.89
N ILE A 169 0.03 37.74 19.18
CA ILE A 169 0.96 37.54 20.31
C ILE A 169 0.75 36.15 20.94
N CYS A 170 1.82 35.37 21.20
CA CYS A 170 1.72 34.04 21.81
C CYS A 170 1.91 34.12 23.34
N PRO A 171 0.88 33.82 24.17
CA PRO A 171 0.96 33.95 25.62
C PRO A 171 1.83 32.85 26.24
N MET A 172 3.01 33.23 26.75
CA MET A 172 4.03 32.31 27.28
C MET A 172 3.61 31.51 28.53
N ALA A 173 2.56 31.94 29.23
CA ALA A 173 2.07 31.26 30.43
C ALA A 173 1.41 29.91 30.08
N SER A 174 0.42 29.92 29.18
CA SER A 174 -0.37 28.74 28.79
C SER A 174 0.07 28.09 27.48
N HIS A 175 0.86 28.79 26.66
CA HIS A 175 1.27 28.31 25.35
C HIS A 175 2.79 28.25 25.18
N VAL A 176 3.23 27.40 24.25
CA VAL A 176 4.62 27.28 23.83
C VAL A 176 4.72 27.47 22.32
N ARG A 177 5.80 28.10 21.87
CA ARG A 177 6.05 28.33 20.45
C ARG A 177 6.87 27.20 19.85
N ILE A 178 6.26 26.35 19.02
CA ILE A 178 6.92 25.24 18.34
C ILE A 178 6.82 25.51 16.84
N GLN A 179 7.93 25.56 16.11
CA GLN A 179 7.96 25.81 14.65
C GLN A 179 7.15 27.01 14.13
N GLY A 180 6.92 28.02 14.97
CA GLY A 180 6.11 29.19 14.64
C GLY A 180 4.63 29.09 15.02
N TYR A 181 4.16 27.94 15.50
CA TYR A 181 2.84 27.74 16.07
C TYR A 181 2.79 28.15 17.53
N CYS A 182 1.67 28.68 18.00
CA CYS A 182 1.41 28.91 19.42
C CYS A 182 0.49 27.78 19.94
N LEU A 183 1.05 26.81 20.66
CA LEU A 183 0.35 25.58 21.06
C LEU A 183 0.12 25.55 22.57
N ASN A 184 -1.03 25.04 23.02
CA ASN A 184 -1.32 24.90 24.44
C ASN A 184 -0.37 23.84 25.06
N LYS A 185 0.23 24.17 26.21
CA LYS A 185 1.14 23.29 26.94
C LYS A 185 0.50 22.00 27.45
N ASP A 186 -0.80 22.00 27.76
CA ASP A 186 -1.50 20.85 28.36
C ASP A 186 -1.40 19.58 27.51
N ASN A 187 -1.41 19.72 26.18
CA ASN A 187 -1.30 18.61 25.23
C ASN A 187 0.16 18.15 24.99
N LEU A 188 1.13 18.86 25.57
CA LEU A 188 2.58 18.65 25.42
C LEU A 188 3.28 18.24 26.72
N SER A 189 2.56 18.16 27.84
CA SER A 189 3.09 17.92 29.19
C SER A 189 3.95 16.66 29.31
N ASP A 190 3.66 15.62 28.51
CA ASP A 190 4.37 14.33 28.51
C ASP A 190 5.41 14.19 27.37
N TRP A 191 5.86 15.30 26.78
CA TRP A 191 6.80 15.24 25.65
C TRP A 191 8.19 14.79 26.10
N PRO A 192 8.71 13.64 25.62
CA PRO A 192 10.04 13.17 25.99
C PRO A 192 11.10 13.94 25.21
N ASP A 193 11.51 15.12 25.68
CA ASP A 193 12.53 15.96 25.02
C ASP A 193 13.96 15.46 25.27
N VAL A 194 14.22 14.20 24.92
CA VAL A 194 15.53 13.58 25.00
C VAL A 194 16.08 13.31 23.61
N LYS A 195 17.41 13.30 23.46
CA LYS A 195 18.08 13.09 22.17
C LYS A 195 17.59 11.83 21.43
N SER A 196 17.28 10.76 22.16
CA SER A 196 16.77 9.51 21.59
C SER A 196 15.45 9.68 20.84
N THR A 197 14.59 10.63 21.23
CA THR A 197 13.30 10.93 20.57
C THR A 197 13.49 11.39 19.12
N TYR A 198 14.60 12.06 18.85
CA TYR A 198 14.95 12.60 17.53
C TYR A 198 16.00 11.78 16.81
N THR A 199 16.43 10.65 17.39
CA THR A 199 17.49 9.82 16.83
C THR A 199 16.90 8.74 15.93
N ILE A 200 17.38 8.66 14.69
CA ILE A 200 17.11 7.57 13.75
C ILE A 200 18.30 6.62 13.77
N LYS A 201 18.01 5.33 13.92
CA LYS A 201 19.01 4.28 13.87
C LYS A 201 19.22 3.90 12.40
N PHE A 202 20.42 4.15 11.89
CA PHE A 202 20.94 3.58 10.66
C PHE A 202 21.85 2.39 11.02
N GLN A 203 22.14 1.52 10.07
CA GLN A 203 23.04 0.38 10.26
C GLN A 203 24.45 0.84 10.65
N SER A 204 24.89 1.95 10.06
CA SER A 204 26.22 2.50 10.26
C SER A 204 26.35 3.40 11.48
N GLU A 205 25.37 4.29 11.70
CA GLU A 205 25.40 5.26 12.80
C GLU A 205 24.01 5.68 13.28
N ASN A 206 23.94 6.24 14.49
CA ASN A 206 22.73 6.85 15.03
C ASN A 206 22.74 8.35 14.71
N ILE A 207 21.74 8.81 13.95
CA ILE A 207 21.64 10.21 13.52
C ILE A 207 20.62 10.94 14.38
N ASP A 208 21.06 11.98 15.07
CA ASP A 208 20.17 13.00 15.63
C ASP A 208 19.59 13.85 14.48
N SER A 209 18.36 13.55 14.09
CA SER A 209 17.76 14.03 12.85
C SER A 209 17.23 15.46 12.99
N TYR A 210 17.74 16.36 12.15
CA TYR A 210 17.21 17.73 12.06
C TYR A 210 15.72 17.73 11.68
N TYR A 211 15.31 16.84 10.79
CA TYR A 211 13.92 16.70 10.40
C TYR A 211 13.02 16.31 11.57
N LEU A 212 13.42 15.35 12.40
CA LEU A 212 12.62 14.96 13.58
C LEU A 212 12.58 16.07 14.64
N ARG A 213 13.71 16.70 14.95
CA ARG A 213 13.78 17.83 15.90
C ARG A 213 12.86 18.98 15.52
N THR A 214 12.65 19.15 14.23
CA THR A 214 11.81 20.21 13.72
C THR A 214 10.36 19.74 13.68
N LYS A 215 10.04 18.62 13.04
CA LYS A 215 8.66 18.27 12.65
C LYS A 215 7.90 17.36 13.61
N LEU A 216 8.58 16.49 14.36
CA LEU A 216 7.93 15.41 15.10
C LEU A 216 6.95 15.92 16.17
N GLN A 217 7.34 16.92 16.96
CA GLN A 217 6.53 17.45 18.05
C GLN A 217 5.23 18.08 17.54
N ALA A 218 5.30 18.83 16.44
CA ALA A 218 4.12 19.43 15.82
C ALA A 218 3.18 18.37 15.22
N ALA A 219 3.73 17.40 14.47
CA ALA A 219 2.94 16.30 13.90
C ALA A 219 2.19 15.50 14.98
N MET A 220 2.86 15.22 16.10
CA MET A 220 2.26 14.53 17.25
C MET A 220 1.15 15.34 17.91
N TYR A 221 1.37 16.63 18.15
CA TYR A 221 0.37 17.52 18.75
C TYR A 221 -0.92 17.57 17.93
N PHE A 222 -0.81 17.80 16.62
CA PHE A 222 -1.98 17.88 15.75
C PHE A 222 -2.65 16.53 15.55
N CYS A 223 -1.89 15.44 15.50
CA CYS A 223 -2.49 14.10 15.46
C CYS A 223 -3.28 13.78 16.73
N LYS A 224 -2.80 14.16 17.92
CA LYS A 224 -3.57 14.06 19.18
C LYS A 224 -4.90 14.84 19.10
N ASN A 225 -4.90 15.97 18.40
CA ASN A 225 -6.09 16.76 18.11
C ASN A 225 -6.95 16.21 16.95
N LYS A 226 -6.74 14.95 16.56
CA LYS A 226 -7.49 14.24 15.51
C LYS A 226 -7.33 14.83 14.11
N ASP A 227 -6.28 15.61 13.85
CA ASP A 227 -5.96 16.04 12.49
C ASP A 227 -5.44 14.86 11.66
N LYS A 228 -6.22 14.44 10.66
CA LYS A 228 -5.92 13.25 9.85
C LYS A 228 -4.59 13.40 9.11
N MET A 229 -4.30 14.56 8.52
CA MET A 229 -3.05 14.77 7.77
C MET A 229 -1.83 14.71 8.70
N SER A 230 -1.91 15.29 9.89
CA SER A 230 -0.84 15.19 10.88
C SER A 230 -0.66 13.77 11.42
N CYS A 231 -1.73 12.98 11.55
CA CYS A 231 -1.60 11.56 11.85
C CYS A 231 -0.97 10.75 10.71
N GLU A 232 -1.27 11.10 9.46
CA GLU A 232 -0.59 10.54 8.29
C GLU A 232 0.91 10.89 8.31
N HIS A 233 1.25 12.15 8.60
CA HIS A 233 2.63 12.62 8.76
C HIS A 233 3.37 11.87 9.88
N LEU A 234 2.74 11.69 11.04
CA LEU A 234 3.30 10.93 12.15
C LEU A 234 3.51 9.45 11.77
N SER A 235 2.58 8.87 10.98
CA SER A 235 2.73 7.52 10.43
C SER A 235 3.96 7.41 9.53
N HIS A 236 4.19 8.40 8.67
CA HIS A 236 5.36 8.48 7.77
C HIS A 236 6.67 8.60 8.53
N ILE A 237 6.67 9.32 9.65
CA ILE A 237 7.81 9.39 10.54
C ILE A 237 8.13 8.01 11.16
N CYS A 238 7.13 7.20 11.53
CA CYS A 238 7.36 5.79 11.91
C CYS A 238 7.91 4.96 10.72
N VAL A 239 7.43 5.19 9.50
CA VAL A 239 7.96 4.49 8.31
C VAL A 239 9.45 4.81 8.11
N LEU A 240 9.88 6.07 8.28
CA LEU A 240 11.29 6.46 8.18
C LEU A 240 12.18 5.78 9.22
N SER A 241 11.63 5.36 10.37
CA SER A 241 12.36 4.53 11.33
C SER A 241 12.28 3.02 11.04
N LEU A 242 11.85 2.65 9.82
CA LEU A 242 11.65 1.27 9.36
C LEU A 242 10.78 0.44 10.30
N TYR A 243 9.78 1.05 10.93
CA TYR A 243 8.87 0.38 11.86
C TYR A 243 9.58 -0.25 13.07
N VAL A 244 10.82 0.14 13.35
CA VAL A 244 11.58 -0.32 14.51
C VAL A 244 10.88 0.19 15.77
N ASN A 245 10.98 -0.57 16.86
CA ASN A 245 10.54 -0.17 18.20
C ASN A 245 11.36 1.06 18.66
N SER A 246 10.90 2.21 18.20
CA SER A 246 11.54 3.51 18.24
C SER A 246 10.55 4.46 18.87
N ILE A 247 11.03 5.48 19.56
CA ILE A 247 10.15 6.42 20.28
C ILE A 247 9.17 7.07 19.30
N GLN A 248 9.63 7.38 18.09
CA GLN A 248 8.82 7.95 17.01
C GLN A 248 7.63 7.05 16.64
N CYS A 249 7.87 5.74 16.48
CA CYS A 249 6.79 4.82 16.15
C CYS A 249 5.90 4.50 17.37
N ALA A 250 6.46 4.45 18.57
CA ALA A 250 5.68 4.31 19.80
C ALA A 250 4.70 5.48 19.97
N LEU A 251 5.12 6.71 19.66
CA LEU A 251 4.24 7.90 19.67
C LEU A 251 3.05 7.76 18.72
N PHE A 252 3.26 7.18 17.53
CA PHE A 252 2.18 6.87 16.59
C PHE A 252 1.22 5.80 17.13
N MET A 253 1.76 4.74 17.75
CA MET A 253 0.95 3.64 18.28
C MET A 253 0.13 4.03 19.51
N GLN A 254 0.63 4.94 20.35
CA GLN A 254 -0.06 5.45 21.54
C GLN A 254 -1.25 6.34 21.19
N THR A 255 -1.26 6.97 20.01
CA THR A 255 -2.43 7.70 19.53
C THR A 255 -3.51 6.72 19.07
N HIS A 256 -4.23 6.12 20.02
CA HIS A 256 -5.37 5.19 19.85
C HIS A 256 -6.52 5.73 18.95
N MET A 257 -6.36 6.93 18.38
CA MET A 257 -7.34 7.66 17.59
C MET A 257 -6.83 7.99 16.18
N ALA A 258 -5.67 7.48 15.74
CA ALA A 258 -5.19 7.73 14.39
C ALA A 258 -6.12 7.05 13.37
N PRO A 259 -6.78 7.78 12.46
CA PRO A 259 -7.61 7.20 11.39
C PRO A 259 -6.79 6.41 10.34
N VAL A 260 -5.48 6.30 10.55
CA VAL A 260 -4.48 5.80 9.62
C VAL A 260 -4.08 4.40 10.02
N LYS A 261 -4.44 3.41 9.19
CA LYS A 261 -3.98 2.03 9.38
C LYS A 261 -2.59 1.87 8.76
N LEU A 262 -1.56 1.78 9.60
CA LEU A 262 -0.18 1.55 9.15
C LEU A 262 0.22 0.07 9.19
N PHE A 263 -0.31 -0.65 10.19
CA PHE A 263 0.00 -2.04 10.49
C PHE A 263 -1.19 -2.94 10.12
N TYR A 264 -0.89 -4.17 9.74
CA TYR A 264 -1.87 -5.26 9.79
C TYR A 264 -1.90 -5.85 11.20
N ASN A 265 -3.03 -6.45 11.58
CA ASN A 265 -3.08 -7.17 12.85
C ASN A 265 -2.13 -8.37 12.79
N LYS A 266 -1.21 -8.46 13.76
CA LYS A 266 -0.18 -9.50 13.78
C LYS A 266 -0.78 -10.90 13.85
N ASP A 267 -1.85 -11.06 14.63
CA ASP A 267 -2.52 -12.36 14.84
C ASP A 267 -3.30 -12.82 13.60
N GLU A 268 -3.59 -11.91 12.67
CA GLU A 268 -4.33 -12.19 11.44
C GLU A 268 -3.42 -12.40 10.22
N THR A 269 -2.10 -12.38 10.40
CA THR A 269 -1.12 -12.50 9.30
C THR A 269 -1.39 -13.74 8.43
N SER A 270 -1.62 -14.89 9.06
CA SER A 270 -1.94 -16.13 8.35
C SER A 270 -3.29 -16.08 7.63
N LEU A 271 -4.28 -15.37 8.18
CA LEU A 271 -5.60 -15.19 7.57
C LEU A 271 -5.50 -14.28 6.35
N ILE A 272 -4.74 -13.19 6.44
CA ILE A 272 -4.51 -12.24 5.35
C ILE A 272 -3.78 -12.92 4.19
N LEU A 273 -2.68 -13.63 4.48
CA LEU A 273 -1.87 -14.27 3.44
C LEU A 273 -2.52 -15.51 2.80
N ASN A 274 -3.52 -16.11 3.44
CA ASN A 274 -4.28 -17.25 2.90
C ASN A 274 -5.73 -16.87 2.52
N ALA A 275 -6.06 -15.57 2.50
CA ALA A 275 -7.39 -15.11 2.12
C ALA A 275 -7.70 -15.49 0.67
N LYS A 276 -8.98 -15.75 0.37
CA LYS A 276 -9.47 -16.11 -0.97
C LYS A 276 -10.38 -15.04 -1.56
N ASN A 277 -10.18 -13.80 -1.12
CA ASN A 277 -10.88 -12.59 -1.54
C ASN A 277 -10.52 -12.17 -2.98
N ILE A 278 -9.35 -12.55 -3.50
CA ILE A 278 -9.00 -12.36 -4.91
C ILE A 278 -9.66 -13.48 -5.73
N THR A 279 -10.79 -13.17 -6.35
CA THR A 279 -11.61 -14.17 -7.06
C THR A 279 -11.24 -14.33 -8.54
N GLN A 280 -10.53 -13.35 -9.13
CA GLN A 280 -10.07 -13.39 -10.51
C GLN A 280 -9.24 -14.64 -10.81
N ILE A 281 -9.47 -15.23 -11.98
CA ILE A 281 -8.73 -16.38 -12.50
C ILE A 281 -7.75 -15.89 -13.56
N TYR A 282 -6.45 -16.06 -13.29
CA TYR A 282 -5.38 -15.68 -14.19
C TYR A 282 -4.99 -16.82 -15.13
N SER A 283 -4.62 -16.47 -16.36
CA SER A 283 -4.18 -17.41 -17.38
C SER A 283 -2.71 -17.25 -17.73
N LEU A 284 -2.10 -18.34 -18.21
CA LEU A 284 -0.75 -18.33 -18.78
C LEU A 284 -0.76 -17.94 -20.27
N GLY A 285 -1.93 -17.95 -20.92
CA GLY A 285 -2.11 -17.61 -22.33
C GLY A 285 -1.62 -16.20 -22.63
N LYS A 286 -0.85 -16.03 -23.71
CA LYS A 286 -0.29 -14.71 -24.07
C LYS A 286 -1.37 -13.76 -24.62
N ASP A 287 -2.42 -14.32 -25.20
CA ASP A 287 -3.49 -13.56 -25.85
C ASP A 287 -4.75 -13.44 -24.96
N ASP A 288 -4.69 -13.97 -23.74
CA ASP A 288 -5.79 -13.86 -22.77
C ASP A 288 -5.75 -12.51 -22.05
N ASP A 289 -6.91 -11.86 -21.89
CA ASP A 289 -7.06 -10.58 -21.20
C ASP A 289 -6.66 -10.63 -19.71
N ASN A 290 -6.63 -11.83 -19.12
CA ASN A 290 -6.34 -12.06 -17.69
C ASN A 290 -4.96 -12.66 -17.46
N ASN A 291 -3.96 -12.24 -18.24
CA ASN A 291 -2.60 -12.78 -18.15
C ASN A 291 -1.61 -11.89 -17.37
N THR A 292 -2.03 -10.71 -16.90
CA THR A 292 -1.21 -9.80 -16.09
C THR A 292 -1.80 -9.53 -14.71
N LEU A 293 -0.93 -9.35 -13.72
CA LEU A 293 -1.27 -8.77 -12.44
C LEU A 293 -1.15 -7.25 -12.55
N ASN A 294 -2.26 -6.55 -12.34
CA ASN A 294 -2.30 -5.09 -12.40
C ASN A 294 -2.12 -4.54 -10.98
N PHE A 295 -1.11 -3.72 -10.79
CA PHE A 295 -0.87 -3.04 -9.53
C PHE A 295 -1.26 -1.57 -9.64
N THR A 296 -1.72 -0.99 -8.54
CA THR A 296 -2.04 0.43 -8.40
C THR A 296 -1.32 0.97 -7.16
N MET A 297 -0.73 2.15 -7.24
CA MET A 297 -0.03 2.81 -6.14
C MET A 297 -0.79 4.05 -5.68
N ALA A 298 -1.03 4.16 -4.38
CA ALA A 298 -1.44 5.41 -3.74
C ALA A 298 -0.21 6.07 -3.11
N THR A 299 0.11 7.29 -3.54
CA THR A 299 1.35 7.98 -3.18
C THR A 299 1.05 9.23 -2.37
N PHE A 300 1.81 9.43 -1.29
CA PHE A 300 1.61 10.47 -0.30
C PHE A 300 2.88 11.32 -0.13
N SER A 301 2.69 12.61 0.16
CA SER A 301 3.77 13.51 0.53
C SER A 301 4.32 13.19 1.92
N LEU A 302 5.46 13.78 2.24
CA LEU A 302 6.08 13.68 3.56
C LEU A 302 5.12 14.08 4.70
N GLU A 303 4.35 15.15 4.49
CA GLU A 303 3.37 15.72 5.44
C GLU A 303 2.01 15.01 5.45
N GLY A 304 1.84 13.92 4.70
CA GLY A 304 0.61 13.12 4.73
C GLY A 304 -0.46 13.47 3.70
N LYS A 305 -0.17 14.36 2.75
CA LYS A 305 -1.11 14.70 1.65
C LYS A 305 -1.11 13.59 0.60
N LEU A 306 -2.29 13.10 0.21
CA LEU A 306 -2.43 12.22 -0.95
C LEU A 306 -2.08 13.00 -2.23
N LEU A 307 -1.12 12.50 -3.00
CA LEU A 307 -0.65 13.11 -4.24
C LEU A 307 -1.38 12.52 -5.44
N GLU A 308 -1.36 11.19 -5.56
CA GLU A 308 -1.88 10.47 -6.72
C GLU A 308 -2.29 9.03 -6.36
N ILE A 309 -3.22 8.47 -7.15
CA ILE A 309 -3.56 7.05 -7.16
C ILE A 309 -3.50 6.62 -8.62
N ASP A 310 -2.41 5.97 -9.03
CA ASP A 310 -2.15 5.66 -10.43
C ASP A 310 -1.32 4.37 -10.57
N SER A 311 -1.06 3.99 -11.81
CA SER A 311 -0.14 2.94 -12.18
C SER A 311 1.25 3.16 -11.51
N PRO A 312 1.91 2.07 -11.06
CA PRO A 312 3.14 2.18 -10.31
C PRO A 312 4.27 2.86 -11.10
N ASN A 313 4.66 4.05 -10.68
CA ASN A 313 5.82 4.76 -11.24
C ASN A 313 7.08 4.46 -10.40
N MET A 314 7.58 3.23 -10.52
CA MET A 314 8.84 2.80 -9.90
C MET A 314 10.00 2.98 -10.88
N PRO A 315 11.22 3.29 -10.40
CA PRO A 315 12.39 3.31 -11.26
C PRO A 315 12.54 2.04 -12.07
N CYS A 316 12.97 2.20 -13.32
CA CYS A 316 13.03 1.14 -14.31
C CYS A 316 11.67 0.48 -14.62
N HIS A 317 10.52 1.10 -14.34
CA HIS A 317 9.18 0.60 -14.68
C HIS A 317 8.94 -0.87 -14.28
N PHE A 318 9.38 -1.28 -13.09
CA PHE A 318 9.39 -2.70 -12.70
C PHE A 318 7.99 -3.36 -12.66
N LEU A 319 6.95 -2.62 -12.27
CA LEU A 319 5.59 -3.17 -12.09
C LEU A 319 4.67 -2.96 -13.30
N THR A 320 5.21 -2.53 -14.44
CA THR A 320 4.43 -2.47 -15.67
C THR A 320 4.40 -3.86 -16.32
N ASN A 321 3.21 -4.38 -16.61
CA ASN A 321 2.99 -5.66 -17.31
C ASN A 321 3.56 -6.91 -16.60
N VAL A 322 3.28 -7.07 -15.30
CA VAL A 322 3.69 -8.26 -14.55
C VAL A 322 2.86 -9.47 -15.01
N ARG A 323 3.46 -10.35 -15.83
CA ARG A 323 2.77 -11.53 -16.38
C ARG A 323 2.59 -12.63 -15.33
N PHE A 324 1.39 -13.20 -15.25
CA PHE A 324 1.07 -14.31 -14.36
C PHE A 324 1.92 -15.55 -14.68
N GLY A 325 2.49 -16.17 -13.65
CA GLY A 325 3.26 -17.41 -13.74
C GLY A 325 4.68 -17.26 -14.31
N VAL A 326 5.15 -16.04 -14.58
CA VAL A 326 6.50 -15.77 -15.09
C VAL A 326 7.34 -15.13 -14.01
N ASN A 327 8.37 -15.83 -13.54
CA ASN A 327 9.32 -15.24 -12.61
C ASN A 327 10.12 -14.13 -13.31
N LEU A 328 10.19 -12.97 -12.68
CA LEU A 328 10.90 -11.79 -13.18
C LEU A 328 12.06 -11.48 -12.25
N ASN A 329 13.22 -11.16 -12.83
CA ASN A 329 14.37 -10.64 -12.11
C ASN A 329 14.95 -9.47 -12.91
N LYS A 330 14.97 -8.28 -12.34
CA LYS A 330 15.42 -7.05 -13.00
C LYS A 330 16.34 -6.28 -12.07
N LYS A 331 17.48 -5.83 -12.60
CA LYS A 331 18.43 -4.97 -11.90
C LYS A 331 18.34 -3.57 -12.48
N CYS A 332 18.19 -2.57 -11.61
CA CYS A 332 18.11 -1.16 -11.99
C CYS A 332 19.31 -0.43 -11.40
N ILE A 333 20.11 0.22 -12.24
CA ILE A 333 21.27 1.00 -11.77
C ILE A 333 20.84 2.46 -11.69
N ILE A 334 21.13 3.11 -10.56
CA ILE A 334 20.81 4.52 -10.32
C ILE A 334 21.98 5.22 -9.63
N THR A 335 22.19 6.50 -9.94
CA THR A 335 23.25 7.30 -9.28
C THR A 335 22.75 7.90 -7.97
N VAL A 336 23.68 8.20 -7.06
CA VAL A 336 23.34 8.94 -5.83
C VAL A 336 22.71 10.30 -6.13
N LYS A 337 23.17 11.02 -7.16
CA LYS A 337 22.60 12.32 -7.54
C LYS A 337 21.11 12.20 -7.88
N ASP A 338 20.73 11.15 -8.60
CA ASP A 338 19.31 10.91 -8.91
C ASP A 338 18.51 10.66 -7.62
N LEU A 339 19.06 9.86 -6.69
CA LEU A 339 18.44 9.62 -5.38
C LEU A 339 18.33 10.88 -4.51
N LEU A 340 19.29 11.80 -4.58
CA LEU A 340 19.24 13.09 -3.89
C LEU A 340 18.21 14.05 -4.49
N ASN A 341 17.98 13.98 -5.81
CA ASN A 341 17.00 14.80 -6.51
C ASN A 341 15.57 14.27 -6.36
N MET A 342 15.40 13.02 -5.95
CA MET A 342 14.08 12.42 -5.70
C MET A 342 13.45 12.98 -4.42
N GLU A 343 12.16 13.29 -4.50
CA GLU A 343 11.37 13.65 -3.33
C GLU A 343 11.04 12.41 -2.49
N VAL A 344 11.06 12.56 -1.16
CA VAL A 344 10.61 11.50 -0.24
C VAL A 344 9.10 11.38 -0.31
N LYS A 345 8.63 10.28 -0.90
CA LYS A 345 7.22 9.93 -1.03
C LYS A 345 6.94 8.59 -0.37
N PHE A 346 5.76 8.47 0.24
CA PHE A 346 5.29 7.24 0.87
C PHE A 346 4.24 6.59 -0.01
N THR A 347 4.30 5.29 -0.16
CA THR A 347 3.48 4.56 -1.14
C THR A 347 2.76 3.40 -0.47
N GLN A 348 1.48 3.20 -0.84
CA GLN A 348 0.70 2.00 -0.58
C GLN A 348 0.45 1.28 -1.89
N LEU A 349 0.60 -0.05 -1.89
CA LEU A 349 0.43 -0.87 -3.09
C LEU A 349 -0.88 -1.65 -3.02
N TYR A 350 -1.60 -1.69 -4.14
CA TYR A 350 -2.84 -2.44 -4.31
C TYR A 350 -2.72 -3.36 -5.52
N LEU A 351 -3.31 -4.55 -5.44
CA LEU A 351 -3.54 -5.43 -6.58
C LEU A 351 -4.96 -5.19 -7.09
N THR A 352 -5.07 -4.75 -8.32
CA THR A 352 -6.33 -4.47 -8.99
C THR A 352 -6.75 -5.68 -9.84
N PHE A 353 -7.98 -6.16 -9.63
CA PHE A 353 -8.53 -7.36 -10.27
C PHE A 353 -10.00 -7.15 -10.65
N LYS A 354 -10.51 -7.98 -11.57
CA LYS A 354 -11.90 -7.93 -12.06
C LYS A 354 -12.74 -9.04 -11.44
N GLU A 355 -13.95 -8.69 -10.98
CA GLU A 355 -14.96 -9.64 -10.53
C GLU A 355 -16.34 -9.15 -11.00
N GLU A 356 -17.06 -10.00 -11.74
CA GLU A 356 -18.41 -9.73 -12.26
C GLU A 356 -18.55 -8.33 -12.92
N GLU A 357 -17.58 -8.00 -13.79
CA GLU A 357 -17.39 -6.72 -14.50
C GLU A 357 -16.95 -5.51 -13.67
N LYS A 358 -16.86 -5.62 -12.35
CA LYS A 358 -16.34 -4.54 -11.49
C LYS A 358 -14.83 -4.65 -11.33
N VAL A 359 -14.16 -3.51 -11.30
CA VAL A 359 -12.73 -3.42 -11.00
C VAL A 359 -12.57 -3.20 -9.50
N LEU A 360 -11.81 -4.07 -8.84
CA LEU A 360 -11.68 -4.15 -7.39
C LEU A 360 -10.20 -4.12 -7.01
N SER A 361 -9.83 -3.66 -5.80
CA SER A 361 -8.43 -3.44 -5.43
C SER A 361 -8.10 -3.89 -4.01
N HIS A 362 -7.27 -4.94 -3.90
CA HIS A 362 -6.82 -5.49 -2.64
C HIS A 362 -5.48 -4.88 -2.18
N ALA A 363 -5.43 -4.36 -0.95
CA ALA A 363 -4.18 -3.80 -0.40
C ALA A 363 -3.11 -4.89 -0.20
N VAL A 364 -1.94 -4.69 -0.80
CA VAL A 364 -0.84 -5.67 -0.78
C VAL A 364 -0.04 -5.51 0.52
N PRO A 365 0.04 -6.55 1.38
CA PRO A 365 0.84 -6.50 2.58
C PRO A 365 2.34 -6.42 2.28
N ILE A 366 3.07 -5.72 3.14
CA ILE A 366 4.50 -5.47 2.98
C ILE A 366 5.25 -5.99 4.20
N TYR A 367 6.34 -6.70 3.96
CA TYR A 367 7.34 -7.08 4.94
C TYR A 367 8.63 -6.30 4.69
N ILE A 368 9.14 -5.63 5.73
CA ILE A 368 10.43 -4.94 5.68
C ILE A 368 11.49 -5.90 6.22
N LYS A 369 12.34 -6.42 5.33
CA LYS A 369 13.40 -7.38 5.66
C LYS A 369 14.48 -6.70 6.50
N LYS A 370 14.87 -7.35 7.61
CA LYS A 370 15.99 -6.95 8.45
C LYS A 370 17.21 -7.78 8.10
N GLU A 371 18.40 -7.18 8.14
CA GLU A 371 19.66 -7.81 7.73
C GLU A 371 20.07 -9.00 8.63
N TYR A 372 19.58 -9.06 9.87
CA TYR A 372 19.93 -10.10 10.86
C TYR A 372 18.82 -11.13 11.13
N GLU A 373 17.65 -11.04 10.48
CA GLU A 373 16.62 -12.07 10.59
C GLU A 373 16.85 -13.13 9.50
N ASN A 374 17.08 -14.38 9.92
CA ASN A 374 17.05 -15.52 9.00
C ASN A 374 15.67 -15.60 8.31
N ASP A 375 15.63 -16.18 7.11
CA ASP A 375 14.47 -16.26 6.19
C ASP A 375 13.23 -17.03 6.72
N TYR A 376 13.09 -17.24 8.03
CA TYR A 376 11.99 -17.93 8.75
C TYR A 376 11.38 -16.96 9.78
N ASP A 377 10.08 -16.69 9.89
CA ASP A 377 8.86 -17.19 9.27
C ASP A 377 7.97 -15.94 9.08
N ILE A 378 7.65 -15.57 7.84
CA ILE A 378 6.88 -14.34 7.52
C ILE A 378 5.59 -14.25 8.35
N LEU A 379 5.04 -15.41 8.74
CA LEU A 379 3.83 -15.54 9.55
C LEU A 379 3.95 -14.93 10.97
N GLU A 380 5.15 -14.81 11.52
CA GLU A 380 5.40 -14.19 12.84
C GLU A 380 5.81 -12.72 12.76
N THR A 381 5.95 -12.19 11.54
CA THR A 381 6.43 -10.83 11.29
C THR A 381 5.30 -9.82 11.24
N GLN A 382 5.61 -8.58 11.62
CA GLN A 382 4.65 -7.48 11.54
C GLN A 382 4.54 -7.00 10.08
N LEU A 383 3.40 -7.26 9.44
CA LEU A 383 3.11 -6.72 8.11
C LEU A 383 2.68 -5.25 8.19
N VAL A 384 3.12 -4.47 7.21
CA VAL A 384 2.85 -3.02 7.12
C VAL A 384 2.20 -2.69 5.78
N ARG A 385 1.64 -1.48 5.68
CA ARG A 385 0.89 -1.02 4.50
C ARG A 385 1.63 -0.03 3.62
N LYS A 386 2.69 0.61 4.14
CA LYS A 386 3.41 1.70 3.47
C LYS A 386 4.88 1.36 3.28
N PHE A 387 5.52 2.05 2.37
CA PHE A 387 6.97 2.04 2.16
C PHE A 387 7.40 3.34 1.47
N PHE A 388 8.70 3.57 1.34
CA PHE A 388 9.25 4.68 0.57
C PHE A 388 10.39 4.17 -0.32
N PHE A 389 10.72 4.94 -1.35
CA PHE A 389 11.81 4.59 -2.25
C PHE A 389 13.17 5.12 -1.77
N VAL A 390 13.20 6.36 -1.30
CA VAL A 390 14.41 7.04 -0.82
C VAL A 390 14.12 7.86 0.44
N ASP A 391 15.10 7.93 1.31
CA ASP A 391 15.15 8.82 2.47
C ASP A 391 16.47 9.61 2.42
N ASN A 392 16.36 10.83 1.91
CA ASN A 392 17.43 11.82 1.83
C ASN A 392 17.22 13.00 2.80
N ILE A 393 16.30 12.84 3.78
CA ILE A 393 15.94 13.89 4.73
C ILE A 393 16.32 13.53 6.17
N SER A 394 16.18 12.26 6.54
CA SER A 394 16.19 11.86 7.93
C SER A 394 17.62 11.68 8.45
N GLY A 395 18.56 11.37 7.55
CA GLY A 395 20.01 11.30 7.79
C GLY A 395 20.73 12.65 7.88
N ILE A 396 20.00 13.78 7.85
CA ILE A 396 20.59 15.12 8.04
C ILE A 396 20.74 15.41 9.54
N LYS A 397 21.98 15.58 10.00
CA LYS A 397 22.30 15.83 11.41
C LYS A 397 21.81 17.21 11.88
N ALA A 398 21.28 17.25 13.11
CA ALA A 398 21.03 18.46 13.85
C ALA A 398 22.28 18.89 14.63
N LEU A 399 22.76 20.11 14.40
CA LEU A 399 23.90 20.68 15.11
C LEU A 399 23.41 21.63 16.20
N PRO A 400 23.85 21.50 17.46
CA PRO A 400 23.43 22.40 18.52
C PRO A 400 23.97 23.82 18.26
N ASN A 401 23.10 24.83 18.37
CA ASN A 401 23.48 26.23 18.43
C ASN A 401 23.46 26.68 19.88
N PHE A 402 24.63 26.73 20.50
CA PHE A 402 24.78 27.09 21.92
C PHE A 402 24.36 28.54 22.21
N VAL A 403 24.29 29.42 21.20
CA VAL A 403 23.93 30.83 21.37
C VAL A 403 22.42 31.00 21.52
N THR A 404 21.62 30.30 20.70
CA THR A 404 20.16 30.43 20.68
C THR A 404 19.44 29.29 21.39
N GLY A 405 20.16 28.23 21.79
CA GLY A 405 19.57 26.99 22.30
C GLY A 405 18.79 26.20 21.24
N THR A 406 18.92 26.55 19.95
CA THR A 406 18.21 25.90 18.84
C THR A 406 19.13 24.95 18.08
N PHE A 407 18.58 24.20 17.12
CA PHE A 407 19.37 23.31 16.26
C PHE A 407 19.51 23.89 14.85
N LEU A 408 20.71 23.79 14.28
CA LEU A 408 21.01 24.13 12.89
C LEU A 408 21.03 22.87 12.04
N LYS A 409 20.62 23.02 10.78
CA LYS A 409 20.67 21.95 9.79
C LYS A 409 22.11 21.79 9.30
N LYS A 410 22.72 20.60 9.42
CA LYS A 410 23.98 20.30 8.72
C LYS A 410 23.75 20.41 7.20
N SER A 411 24.65 21.07 6.48
CA SER A 411 24.53 21.29 5.03
C SER A 411 24.50 19.99 4.23
N ASN A 412 25.32 19.02 4.63
CA ASN A 412 25.49 17.75 3.94
C ASN A 412 24.70 16.62 4.62
N LEU A 413 24.15 15.74 3.80
CA LEU A 413 23.52 14.49 4.24
C LEU A 413 24.59 13.52 4.75
N SER A 414 24.42 12.98 5.96
CA SER A 414 25.39 12.03 6.53
C SER A 414 25.12 10.59 6.11
N VAL A 415 23.85 10.20 6.06
CA VAL A 415 23.42 8.88 5.59
C VAL A 415 22.23 9.05 4.64
N LEU A 416 22.30 8.40 3.48
CA LEU A 416 21.19 8.27 2.54
C LEU A 416 20.67 6.84 2.61
N ARG A 417 19.37 6.66 2.82
CA ARG A 417 18.75 5.33 2.77
C ARG A 417 17.91 5.21 1.51
N TYR A 418 17.97 4.06 0.85
CA TYR A 418 17.23 3.79 -0.38
C TYR A 418 16.73 2.35 -0.40
N MET A 419 15.72 2.09 -1.23
CA MET A 419 15.20 0.76 -1.45
C MET A 419 16.21 -0.05 -2.29
N LYS A 420 16.87 -1.03 -1.65
CA LYS A 420 17.91 -1.88 -2.26
C LYS A 420 17.30 -3.07 -2.98
N SER A 421 16.26 -3.68 -2.41
CA SER A 421 15.54 -4.77 -3.07
C SER A 421 14.03 -4.66 -2.88
N PHE A 422 13.29 -5.11 -3.89
CA PHE A 422 11.83 -5.15 -3.88
C PHE A 422 11.37 -6.45 -4.56
N THR A 423 10.82 -7.36 -3.76
CA THR A 423 10.41 -8.70 -4.20
C THR A 423 8.91 -8.88 -4.01
N ILE A 424 8.19 -9.25 -5.06
CA ILE A 424 6.80 -9.69 -4.99
C ILE A 424 6.77 -11.21 -4.96
N LEU A 425 6.18 -11.77 -3.90
CA LEU A 425 5.89 -13.20 -3.81
C LEU A 425 4.40 -13.42 -4.06
N VAL A 426 4.08 -14.20 -5.09
CA VAL A 426 2.72 -14.56 -5.47
C VAL A 426 2.51 -16.05 -5.23
N ASN A 427 1.67 -16.39 -4.25
CA ASN A 427 1.32 -17.78 -3.95
C ASN A 427 0.12 -18.23 -4.78
N ILE A 428 0.28 -19.30 -5.56
CA ILE A 428 -0.78 -19.85 -6.41
C ILE A 428 -1.63 -20.84 -5.59
N CYS A 429 -2.96 -20.75 -5.74
CA CYS A 429 -3.91 -21.64 -5.11
C CYS A 429 -3.88 -23.04 -5.74
N GLY A 430 -3.30 -24.03 -5.05
CA GLY A 430 -3.17 -25.40 -5.57
C GLY A 430 -4.48 -26.13 -5.92
N LYS A 431 -5.62 -25.74 -5.33
CA LYS A 431 -6.93 -26.37 -5.58
C LYS A 431 -7.72 -25.77 -6.76
N ALA A 432 -7.41 -24.54 -7.16
CA ALA A 432 -8.14 -23.82 -8.20
C ALA A 432 -7.15 -23.18 -9.17
N ARG A 433 -7.06 -23.75 -10.38
CA ARG A 433 -6.13 -23.29 -11.43
C ARG A 433 -6.32 -21.79 -11.69
N GLY A 434 -5.22 -21.04 -11.76
CA GLY A 434 -5.22 -19.62 -12.06
C GLY A 434 -5.61 -18.69 -10.88
N LYS A 435 -6.07 -19.21 -9.74
CA LYS A 435 -6.34 -18.37 -8.56
C LYS A 435 -5.05 -18.12 -7.77
N ILE A 436 -4.95 -16.94 -7.17
CA ILE A 436 -3.82 -16.55 -6.32
C ILE A 436 -4.32 -16.18 -4.92
N TYR A 437 -3.45 -16.37 -3.93
CA TYR A 437 -3.60 -15.71 -2.64
C TYR A 437 -3.11 -14.26 -2.74
N PRO A 438 -3.45 -13.39 -1.77
CA PRO A 438 -2.87 -12.06 -1.68
C PRO A 438 -1.34 -12.09 -1.82
N PRO A 439 -0.79 -11.35 -2.80
CA PRO A 439 0.65 -11.26 -2.94
C PRO A 439 1.24 -10.55 -1.71
N ILE A 440 2.50 -10.84 -1.40
CA ILE A 440 3.26 -10.11 -0.38
C ILE A 440 4.46 -9.45 -1.03
N VAL A 441 4.75 -8.22 -0.60
CA VAL A 441 5.95 -7.50 -1.00
C VAL A 441 6.99 -7.61 0.11
N ILE A 442 8.23 -7.93 -0.26
CA ILE A 442 9.39 -7.96 0.64
C ILE A 442 10.34 -6.86 0.19
N ILE A 443 10.67 -5.95 1.10
CA ILE A 443 11.54 -4.80 0.83
C ILE A 443 12.77 -4.86 1.73
N GLU A 444 13.95 -4.67 1.14
CA GLU A 444 15.20 -4.46 1.86
C GLU A 444 15.71 -3.05 1.56
N TYR A 445 16.11 -2.32 2.60
CA TYR A 445 16.71 -1.00 2.46
C TYR A 445 18.24 -1.09 2.54
N GLY A 446 18.91 -0.32 1.71
CA GLY A 446 20.35 -0.09 1.75
C GLY A 446 20.68 1.32 2.21
N GLU A 447 21.90 1.53 2.67
CA GLU A 447 22.37 2.80 3.21
C GLU A 447 23.70 3.21 2.57
N LEU A 448 23.88 4.51 2.35
CA LEU A 448 25.09 5.10 1.80
C LEU A 448 25.64 6.16 2.75
N MET A 449 26.93 6.09 2.99
CA MET A 449 27.66 7.01 3.88
C MET A 449 28.07 8.29 3.15
N GLU A 450 28.35 9.35 3.91
CA GLU A 450 28.78 10.67 3.41
C GLU A 450 29.90 10.61 2.34
N HIS A 451 30.87 9.69 2.48
CA HIS A 451 31.95 9.51 1.50
C HIS A 451 31.47 8.89 0.17
N GLN A 452 30.49 7.98 0.21
CA GLN A 452 29.88 7.38 -0.99
C GLN A 452 28.93 8.38 -1.65
N ILE A 453 28.21 9.16 -0.83
CA ILE A 453 27.33 10.23 -1.30
C ILE A 453 28.15 11.26 -2.10
N SER A 454 29.27 11.70 -1.53
CA SER A 454 30.16 12.70 -2.15
C SER A 454 30.80 12.23 -3.46
N ARG A 455 31.05 10.92 -3.60
CA ARG A 455 31.63 10.31 -4.82
C ARG A 455 30.61 10.04 -5.91
N ASN A 456 29.32 10.28 -5.66
CA ASN A 456 28.23 9.98 -6.59
C ASN A 456 28.28 8.54 -7.13
N VAL A 457 28.41 7.56 -6.23
CA VAL A 457 28.49 6.15 -6.64
C VAL A 457 27.19 5.68 -7.32
N GLU A 458 27.31 4.65 -8.15
CA GLU A 458 26.16 3.94 -8.69
C GLU A 458 25.73 2.84 -7.72
N VAL A 459 24.42 2.71 -7.52
CA VAL A 459 23.83 1.63 -6.73
C VAL A 459 22.89 0.80 -7.60
N THR A 460 22.81 -0.49 -7.29
CA THR A 460 21.92 -1.42 -7.98
C THR A 460 20.72 -1.76 -7.10
N ILE A 461 19.53 -1.64 -7.67
CA ILE A 461 18.26 -2.02 -7.07
C ILE A 461 17.81 -3.33 -7.68
N ASP A 462 17.61 -4.34 -6.85
CA ASP A 462 17.19 -5.69 -7.25
C ASP A 462 15.67 -5.83 -7.15
N TYR A 463 15.02 -6.00 -8.30
CA TYR A 463 13.59 -6.23 -8.39
C TYR A 463 13.27 -7.68 -8.77
N LYS A 464 12.36 -8.32 -8.04
CA LYS A 464 11.99 -9.73 -8.28
C LYS A 464 10.48 -9.97 -8.20
N VAL A 465 9.94 -10.79 -9.09
CA VAL A 465 8.60 -11.37 -8.96
C VAL A 465 8.76 -12.89 -8.97
N THR A 466 8.27 -13.55 -7.94
CA THR A 466 8.36 -15.00 -7.77
C THR A 466 6.97 -15.59 -7.60
N PHE A 467 6.63 -16.56 -8.44
CA PHE A 467 5.41 -17.35 -8.31
C PHE A 467 5.74 -18.67 -7.60
N ALA A 468 5.12 -18.89 -6.45
CA ALA A 468 5.31 -20.10 -5.65
C ALA A 468 4.04 -20.96 -5.62
N LEU A 469 4.21 -22.27 -5.76
CA LEU A 469 3.15 -23.27 -5.62
C LEU A 469 3.30 -23.94 -4.26
N LYS A 470 2.24 -23.94 -3.45
CA LYS A 470 2.24 -24.67 -2.17
C LYS A 470 2.27 -26.17 -2.48
N GLU A 471 3.40 -26.83 -2.21
CA GLU A 471 3.86 -28.12 -2.77
C GLU A 471 2.96 -29.35 -2.55
N ASN A 472 1.84 -29.24 -1.84
CA ASN A 472 1.08 -30.40 -1.36
C ASN A 472 0.42 -31.25 -2.48
N HIS A 473 0.20 -30.72 -3.68
CA HIS A 473 -0.50 -31.44 -4.76
C HIS A 473 0.41 -32.00 -5.87
N ILE A 474 1.63 -31.48 -6.04
CA ILE A 474 2.53 -31.95 -7.09
C ILE A 474 3.13 -33.32 -6.72
N ASN A 475 3.47 -33.52 -5.45
CA ASN A 475 4.09 -34.76 -4.99
C ASN A 475 3.17 -35.99 -5.20
N SER A 476 1.87 -35.85 -4.93
CA SER A 476 0.91 -36.97 -5.06
C SER A 476 0.73 -37.44 -6.51
N ASN A 477 0.55 -36.50 -7.46
CA ASN A 477 0.38 -36.88 -8.87
C ASN A 477 1.66 -37.49 -9.44
N THR A 478 2.82 -36.93 -9.07
CA THR A 478 4.12 -37.43 -9.54
C THR A 478 4.40 -38.85 -9.02
N GLN A 479 4.04 -39.14 -7.76
CA GLN A 479 4.12 -40.48 -7.19
C GLN A 479 3.23 -41.49 -7.93
N ILE A 480 2.00 -41.11 -8.31
CA ILE A 480 1.10 -41.99 -9.08
C ILE A 480 1.70 -42.31 -10.46
N PHE A 481 2.22 -41.30 -11.18
CA PHE A 481 2.86 -41.51 -12.48
C PHE A 481 4.11 -42.39 -12.38
N ILE A 482 4.96 -42.17 -11.37
CA ILE A 482 6.14 -43.01 -11.12
C ILE A 482 5.72 -44.46 -10.84
N GLY A 483 4.66 -44.67 -10.05
CA GLY A 483 4.11 -46.00 -9.77
C GLY A 483 3.62 -46.73 -11.02
N ILE A 484 2.83 -46.05 -11.87
CA ILE A 484 2.31 -46.61 -13.13
C ILE A 484 3.46 -46.94 -14.09
N LEU A 485 4.39 -46.01 -14.31
CA LEU A 485 5.51 -46.20 -15.24
C LEU A 485 6.48 -47.29 -14.78
N SER A 486 6.75 -47.37 -13.47
CA SER A 486 7.57 -48.45 -12.89
C SER A 486 6.92 -49.82 -13.08
N SER A 487 5.60 -49.90 -12.91
CA SER A 487 4.85 -51.14 -13.10
C SER A 487 4.92 -51.62 -14.56
N ILE A 488 4.73 -50.71 -15.52
CA ILE A 488 4.86 -51.00 -16.96
C ILE A 488 6.28 -51.46 -17.31
N ALA A 489 7.30 -50.81 -16.74
CA ALA A 489 8.71 -51.18 -16.96
C ALA A 489 9.03 -52.60 -16.46
N ILE A 490 8.49 -53.00 -15.30
CA ILE A 490 8.66 -54.35 -14.75
C ILE A 490 7.98 -55.39 -15.66
N ILE A 491 6.74 -55.12 -16.10
CA ILE A 491 5.99 -56.03 -16.99
C ILE A 491 6.73 -56.22 -18.31
N ASN A 492 7.20 -55.15 -18.94
CA ASN A 492 7.95 -55.22 -20.19
C ASN A 492 9.31 -55.92 -20.02
N SER A 493 9.96 -55.73 -18.87
CA SER A 493 11.20 -56.45 -18.54
C SER A 493 10.95 -57.95 -18.35
N ALA A 494 9.86 -58.33 -17.69
CA ALA A 494 9.46 -59.73 -17.54
C ALA A 494 9.15 -60.40 -18.90
N LEU A 495 8.41 -59.71 -19.78
CA LEU A 495 8.12 -60.19 -21.14
C LEU A 495 9.40 -60.40 -21.96
N ARG A 496 10.35 -59.46 -21.88
CA ARG A 496 11.64 -59.58 -22.58
C ARG A 496 12.48 -60.73 -22.04
N THR A 497 12.54 -60.89 -20.72
CA THR A 497 13.21 -62.04 -20.10
C THR A 497 12.57 -63.35 -20.51
N TRP A 498 11.24 -63.43 -20.57
CA TRP A 498 10.51 -64.62 -21.02
C TRP A 498 10.87 -64.98 -22.46
N THR A 499 10.87 -64.00 -23.37
CA THR A 499 11.27 -64.23 -24.77
C THR A 499 12.74 -64.67 -24.90
N TYR A 500 13.65 -64.15 -24.06
CA TYR A 500 15.05 -64.58 -24.01
C TYR A 500 15.19 -66.02 -23.50
N CYS A 501 14.47 -66.36 -22.43
CA CYS A 501 14.47 -67.71 -21.84
C CYS A 501 13.94 -68.75 -22.82
N LYS A 502 12.84 -68.44 -23.53
CA LYS A 502 12.24 -69.31 -24.54
C LYS A 502 13.19 -69.57 -25.71
N LYS A 503 13.99 -68.59 -26.13
CA LYS A 503 14.91 -68.71 -27.27
C LYS A 503 16.17 -69.54 -26.97
N ASN A 504 16.68 -69.48 -25.73
CA ASN A 504 18.01 -70.02 -25.42
C ASN A 504 18.01 -71.24 -24.47
N TYR A 505 16.98 -71.42 -23.63
CA TYR A 505 17.04 -72.40 -22.52
C TYR A 505 15.75 -73.21 -22.29
N GLY A 506 14.78 -73.18 -23.23
CA GLY A 506 13.57 -74.00 -23.13
C GLY A 506 12.73 -73.77 -21.86
N CYS A 507 12.79 -72.57 -21.28
CA CYS A 507 12.10 -72.19 -20.04
C CYS A 507 12.62 -72.80 -18.72
N THR A 508 13.88 -73.27 -18.65
CA THR A 508 14.49 -73.58 -17.36
C THR A 508 15.04 -72.30 -16.69
N PRO A 509 14.58 -71.92 -15.48
CA PRO A 509 15.09 -70.74 -14.79
C PRO A 509 16.53 -71.00 -14.33
N ASN A 510 17.47 -70.27 -14.90
CA ASN A 510 18.90 -70.31 -14.55
C ASN A 510 19.36 -68.92 -14.07
N ALA A 511 20.43 -68.86 -13.28
CA ALA A 511 21.03 -67.62 -12.77
C ALA A 511 21.28 -66.57 -13.88
N THR A 512 21.64 -67.03 -15.08
CA THR A 512 21.83 -66.18 -16.27
C THR A 512 20.53 -65.47 -16.70
N VAL A 513 19.38 -66.14 -16.62
CA VAL A 513 18.07 -65.55 -16.97
C VAL A 513 17.64 -64.50 -15.95
N SER A 514 17.89 -64.76 -14.66
CA SER A 514 17.68 -63.79 -13.59
C SER A 514 18.55 -62.55 -13.76
N LEU A 515 19.83 -62.73 -14.12
CA LEU A 515 20.75 -61.61 -14.41
C LEU A 515 20.22 -60.74 -15.57
N TRP A 516 19.72 -61.35 -16.64
CA TRP A 516 19.13 -60.63 -17.76
C TRP A 516 17.85 -59.87 -17.38
N PHE A 517 17.02 -60.42 -16.51
CA PHE A 517 15.87 -59.68 -15.95
C PHE A 517 16.30 -58.43 -15.20
N PHE A 518 17.30 -58.53 -14.33
CA PHE A 518 17.85 -57.37 -13.63
C PHE A 518 18.43 -56.32 -14.59
N ILE A 519 19.14 -56.75 -15.62
CA ILE A 519 19.66 -55.84 -16.67
C ILE A 519 18.52 -55.14 -17.41
N TYR A 520 17.43 -55.85 -17.72
CA TYR A 520 16.27 -55.24 -18.40
C TYR A 520 15.50 -54.29 -17.50
N VAL A 521 15.32 -54.62 -16.22
CA VAL A 521 14.68 -53.74 -15.23
C VAL A 521 15.52 -52.48 -15.07
N MET A 522 16.82 -52.59 -14.76
CA MET A 522 17.70 -51.44 -14.57
C MET A 522 17.79 -50.58 -15.83
N GLY A 523 17.90 -51.19 -17.01
CA GLY A 523 17.94 -50.46 -18.28
C GLY A 523 16.65 -49.73 -18.63
N GLN A 524 15.50 -50.14 -18.06
CA GLN A 524 14.20 -49.51 -18.29
C GLN A 524 13.78 -48.57 -17.18
N THR A 525 14.17 -48.80 -15.92
CA THR A 525 13.78 -47.94 -14.79
C THR A 525 14.62 -46.68 -14.70
N ILE A 526 15.91 -46.73 -15.06
CA ILE A 526 16.82 -45.56 -14.98
C ILE A 526 16.27 -44.33 -15.73
N PRO A 527 15.70 -44.42 -16.94
CA PRO A 527 15.08 -43.27 -17.61
C PRO A 527 13.83 -42.71 -16.91
N TYR A 528 13.07 -43.53 -16.16
CA TYR A 528 11.76 -43.14 -15.59
C TYR A 528 11.84 -42.69 -14.13
N THR A 529 12.85 -43.14 -13.38
CA THR A 529 13.21 -42.57 -12.07
C THR A 529 13.82 -41.17 -12.18
N LEU A 530 14.02 -40.66 -13.40
CA LEU A 530 14.62 -39.36 -13.73
C LEU A 530 13.58 -38.29 -14.13
N LEU A 531 12.30 -38.42 -13.72
CA LEU A 531 11.39 -37.27 -13.82
C LEU A 531 11.82 -36.18 -12.82
N PRO A 532 11.82 -34.90 -13.24
CA PRO A 532 12.61 -33.86 -12.61
C PRO A 532 12.02 -33.47 -11.24
N THR A 533 12.75 -33.74 -10.16
CA THR A 533 12.69 -32.86 -9.00
C THR A 533 13.53 -31.63 -9.32
N ILE A 534 13.02 -30.43 -9.02
CA ILE A 534 13.53 -29.13 -9.47
C ILE A 534 14.96 -28.79 -8.99
N SER A 535 15.56 -29.61 -8.12
CA SER A 535 16.99 -29.56 -7.84
C SER A 535 17.64 -30.76 -8.49
N ASP A 536 18.30 -30.59 -9.65
CA ASP A 536 19.66 -31.10 -9.89
C ASP A 536 19.96 -31.22 -11.40
N GLU A 537 20.16 -30.08 -12.05
CA GLU A 537 20.63 -30.00 -13.44
C GLU A 537 21.99 -30.72 -13.63
N LYS A 538 22.86 -30.68 -12.62
CA LYS A 538 24.15 -31.40 -12.59
C LYS A 538 24.00 -32.92 -12.50
N ASN A 539 23.04 -33.42 -11.74
CA ASN A 539 22.83 -34.87 -11.62
C ASN A 539 22.22 -35.42 -12.91
N ILE A 540 21.31 -34.67 -13.55
CA ILE A 540 20.74 -35.05 -14.86
C ILE A 540 21.84 -35.24 -15.92
N GLN A 541 22.85 -34.35 -15.97
CA GLN A 541 23.99 -34.49 -16.90
C GLN A 541 24.85 -35.72 -16.60
N ILE A 542 25.20 -35.98 -15.34
CA ILE A 542 26.01 -37.14 -14.95
C ILE A 542 25.28 -38.46 -15.28
N PHE A 543 23.98 -38.53 -15.00
CA PHE A 543 23.19 -39.74 -15.23
C PHE A 543 22.82 -39.97 -16.70
N THR A 544 22.68 -38.92 -17.53
CA THR A 544 22.57 -39.09 -19.00
C THR A 544 23.85 -39.63 -19.61
N ILE A 545 25.02 -39.24 -19.12
CA ILE A 545 26.31 -39.81 -19.53
C ILE A 545 26.37 -41.31 -19.18
N ILE A 546 25.97 -41.69 -17.96
CA ILE A 546 25.93 -43.10 -17.53
C ILE A 546 24.94 -43.91 -18.37
N GLY A 547 23.75 -43.36 -18.67
CA GLY A 547 22.76 -44.01 -19.54
C GLY A 547 23.27 -44.22 -20.97
N PHE A 548 24.01 -43.24 -21.52
CA PHE A 548 24.67 -43.38 -22.82
C PHE A 548 25.78 -44.44 -22.79
N CYS A 549 26.59 -44.48 -21.73
CA CYS A 549 27.63 -45.49 -21.54
C CYS A 549 27.05 -46.91 -21.48
N LEU A 550 25.96 -47.13 -20.75
CA LEU A 550 25.29 -48.43 -20.68
C LEU A 550 24.65 -48.83 -22.03
N LYS A 551 24.08 -47.88 -22.77
CA LYS A 551 23.57 -48.11 -24.13
C LYS A 551 24.69 -48.42 -25.12
N ARG A 552 25.86 -47.81 -24.97
CA ARG A 552 27.06 -48.07 -25.77
C ARG A 552 27.65 -49.44 -25.44
N CYS A 553 27.70 -49.85 -24.17
CA CYS A 553 28.04 -51.22 -23.75
C CYS A 553 27.08 -52.26 -24.35
N ARG A 554 25.78 -51.98 -24.39
CA ARG A 554 24.79 -52.86 -25.04
C ARG A 554 25.04 -53.02 -26.55
N ILE A 555 25.42 -51.96 -27.24
CA ILE A 555 25.80 -52.03 -28.67
C ILE A 555 27.08 -52.86 -28.81
N TYR A 556 28.08 -52.63 -27.97
CA TYR A 556 29.37 -53.31 -28.01
C TYR A 556 29.26 -54.83 -27.79
N VAL A 557 28.44 -55.25 -26.82
CA VAL A 557 28.16 -56.68 -26.55
C VAL A 557 27.38 -57.32 -27.69
N LYS A 558 26.48 -56.58 -28.35
CA LYS A 558 25.73 -57.08 -29.51
C LYS A 558 26.60 -57.25 -30.75
N THR A 559 27.58 -56.37 -30.98
CA THR A 559 28.55 -56.49 -32.09
C THR A 559 29.61 -57.57 -31.87
N ARG A 560 30.01 -57.85 -30.62
CA ARG A 560 31.03 -58.88 -30.34
C ARG A 560 30.49 -60.31 -30.49
N PHE A 561 29.17 -60.50 -30.44
CA PHE A 561 28.48 -61.79 -30.62
C PHE A 561 27.99 -62.05 -32.05
N GLN A 562 28.23 -61.14 -33.00
CA GLN A 562 28.03 -61.38 -34.43
C GLN A 562 29.35 -61.68 -35.17
N LEU A 563 30.49 -61.66 -34.46
CA LEU A 563 31.84 -61.88 -34.99
C LEU A 563 32.53 -63.11 -34.37
N VAL A 564 31.78 -63.93 -33.63
CA VAL A 564 32.12 -65.32 -33.24
C VAL A 564 30.90 -66.15 -33.59
#